data_AF-A0A7V3CVM1-F1
#
_entry.id   AF-A0A7V3CVM1-F1
#
_cell.length_a   1.000
_cell.length_b   1.000
_cell.length_c   1.000
_cell.angle_alpha   90.00
_cell.angle_beta   90.00
_cell.angle_gamma   90.00
#
_symmetry.space_group_name_H-M   'P 1'
#
loop_
_entity.id
_entity.type
_entity.pdbx_description
1 polymer ?
#
loop_
_entity_poly.entity_id
_entity_poly.type
_entity_poly.pdbx_seq_one_letter_code
_entity_poly.pdbx_strand_id
1 'polypeptide(L)'
;MTDKLQVLPILPDTKKIDYPVISNVSLQDSIKVLSSIKKNIDVLTAAKIISVVKFANPELHDFLSAIDLQNGGEISVYFSNVEYPIVIGRGNEIKKVLYFCNFWNSLKGKELNNYLEYVDLRYGGHIFIGINEPNQEAEKKS
;
A
#
# COMPACT_ATOMS: atom_id res chain seq x y z
N MET A 1 11.12 12.75 -1.91
CA MET A 1 11.87 11.66 -2.58
C MET A 1 12.98 12.30 -3.39
N THR A 2 14.19 11.77 -3.36
CA THR A 2 15.20 12.16 -4.34
C THR A 2 14.74 11.69 -5.72
N ASP A 3 14.84 12.50 -6.76
CA ASP A 3 14.37 12.16 -8.12
C ASP A 3 15.08 10.93 -8.74
N LYS A 4 16.15 10.46 -8.08
CA LYS A 4 17.01 9.36 -8.53
C LYS A 4 16.71 8.02 -7.85
N LEU A 5 15.78 7.94 -6.88
CA LEU A 5 15.56 6.76 -6.03
C LEU A 5 16.91 6.20 -5.53
N GLN A 6 17.64 7.04 -4.82
CA GLN A 6 18.99 6.73 -4.35
C GLN A 6 18.94 6.04 -2.99
N VAL A 7 19.79 5.04 -2.80
CA VAL A 7 19.94 4.33 -1.54
C VAL A 7 20.82 5.16 -0.62
N LEU A 8 20.30 5.49 0.55
CA LEU A 8 21.01 6.26 1.56
C LEU A 8 21.36 5.36 2.75
N PRO A 9 22.56 5.51 3.35
CA PRO A 9 22.85 4.84 4.62
C PRO A 9 21.97 5.42 5.72
N ILE A 10 21.56 4.58 6.66
CA ILE A 10 20.96 5.07 7.90
C ILE A 10 22.08 5.69 8.73
N LEU A 11 21.99 6.97 9.02
CA LEU A 11 22.97 7.68 9.83
C LEU A 11 22.69 7.45 11.32
N PRO A 12 23.74 7.41 12.18
CA PRO A 12 23.56 7.42 13.63
C PRO A 12 22.68 8.59 14.06
N ASP A 13 21.88 8.40 15.12
CA ASP A 13 20.96 9.40 15.70
C ASP A 13 19.79 9.85 14.80
N THR A 14 19.51 9.13 13.71
CA THR A 14 18.29 9.37 12.92
C THR A 14 17.06 8.91 13.71
N LYS A 15 16.39 9.83 14.41
CA LYS A 15 15.16 9.55 15.16
C LYS A 15 13.92 9.71 14.28
N LYS A 16 13.00 8.74 14.38
CA LYS A 16 11.62 8.71 13.83
C LYS A 16 11.50 9.20 12.37
N ILE A 17 11.70 8.27 11.44
CA ILE A 17 11.36 8.44 10.03
C ILE A 17 9.93 7.92 9.85
N ASP A 18 8.97 8.82 9.66
CA ASP A 18 7.58 8.47 9.34
C ASP A 18 7.38 8.45 7.82
N TYR A 19 7.87 7.38 7.20
CA TYR A 19 7.76 7.16 5.76
C TYR A 19 7.25 5.74 5.50
N PRO A 20 6.52 5.54 4.38
CA PRO A 20 6.06 4.22 4.02
C PRO A 20 7.24 3.26 3.82
N VAL A 21 7.11 2.06 4.37
CA VAL A 21 8.09 0.99 4.21
C VAL A 21 7.83 0.24 2.92
N ILE A 22 8.84 0.07 2.09
CA ILE A 22 8.78 -0.81 0.91
C ILE A 22 9.49 -2.12 1.29
N SER A 23 8.76 -3.24 1.27
CA SER A 23 9.26 -4.56 1.70
C SER A 23 9.22 -5.59 0.57
N ASN A 24 10.01 -6.66 0.75
CA ASN A 24 10.06 -7.83 -0.15
C ASN A 24 10.26 -7.45 -1.62
N VAL A 25 11.16 -6.51 -1.89
CA VAL A 25 11.57 -6.13 -3.24
C VAL A 25 12.31 -7.31 -3.88
N SER A 26 11.97 -7.66 -5.12
CA SER A 26 12.77 -8.61 -5.90
C SER A 26 14.10 -7.97 -6.29
N LEU A 27 15.19 -8.43 -5.68
CA LEU A 27 16.55 -7.95 -5.91
C LEU A 27 17.38 -9.04 -6.60
N GLN A 28 18.02 -8.70 -7.71
CA GLN A 28 18.92 -9.62 -8.42
C GLN A 28 20.36 -9.55 -7.88
N ASP A 29 20.76 -8.38 -7.38
CA ASP A 29 22.12 -8.10 -6.91
C ASP A 29 22.10 -7.42 -5.54
N SER A 30 23.24 -7.48 -4.84
CA SER A 30 23.46 -6.69 -3.63
C SER A 30 23.33 -5.19 -3.91
N ILE A 31 22.55 -4.49 -3.11
CA ILE A 31 22.35 -3.04 -3.24
C ILE A 31 23.61 -2.29 -2.80
N LYS A 32 24.17 -1.45 -3.67
CA LYS A 32 25.26 -0.54 -3.32
C LYS A 32 24.72 0.75 -2.71
N VAL A 33 25.22 1.13 -1.54
CA VAL A 33 24.89 2.42 -0.89
C VAL A 33 25.30 3.59 -1.80
N LEU A 34 24.55 4.70 -1.75
CA LEU A 34 24.70 5.89 -2.59
C LEU A 34 24.50 5.65 -4.09
N SER A 35 24.04 4.47 -4.50
CA SER A 35 23.68 4.18 -5.88
C SER A 35 22.18 4.39 -6.14
N SER A 36 21.82 4.57 -7.41
CA SER A 36 20.42 4.61 -7.84
C SER A 36 19.88 3.21 -8.06
N ILE A 37 18.72 2.92 -7.48
CA ILE A 37 17.99 1.66 -7.68
C ILE A 37 16.76 1.85 -8.59
N LYS A 38 16.68 2.97 -9.31
CA LYS A 38 15.55 3.32 -10.20
C LYS A 38 15.27 2.29 -11.31
N LYS A 39 16.28 1.49 -11.69
CA LYS A 39 16.13 0.42 -12.70
C LYS A 39 15.40 -0.81 -12.17
N ASN A 40 15.32 -0.97 -10.85
CA ASN A 40 14.56 -2.06 -10.25
C ASN A 40 13.06 -1.78 -10.40
N ILE A 41 12.36 -2.68 -11.10
CA ILE A 41 10.94 -2.48 -11.44
C ILE A 41 10.05 -2.41 -10.20
N ASP A 42 10.36 -3.20 -9.17
CA ASP A 42 9.63 -3.23 -7.91
C ASP A 42 9.72 -1.89 -7.18
N VAL A 43 10.94 -1.37 -7.03
CA VAL A 43 11.18 -0.06 -6.42
C VAL A 43 10.51 1.06 -7.22
N LEU A 44 10.60 1.02 -8.55
CA LEU A 44 9.95 2.01 -9.41
C LEU A 44 8.43 1.96 -9.29
N THR A 45 7.85 0.76 -9.20
CA THR A 45 6.41 0.56 -9.02
C THR A 45 5.94 1.08 -7.67
N ALA A 46 6.62 0.74 -6.57
CA ALA A 46 6.28 1.27 -5.25
C ALA A 46 6.39 2.81 -5.20
N ALA A 47 7.43 3.40 -5.82
CA ALA A 47 7.57 4.85 -5.92
C ALA A 47 6.42 5.51 -6.70
N LYS A 48 5.95 4.86 -7.78
CA LYS A 48 4.76 5.31 -8.52
C LYS A 48 3.50 5.22 -7.68
N ILE A 49 3.29 4.12 -6.95
CA ILE A 49 2.14 3.95 -6.04
C ILE A 49 2.12 5.09 -5.01
N ILE A 50 3.22 5.32 -4.30
CA ILE A 50 3.35 6.42 -3.31
C ILE A 50 3.01 7.76 -3.96
N SER A 51 3.56 8.03 -5.15
CA SER A 51 3.32 9.29 -5.87
C SER A 51 1.85 9.46 -6.25
N VAL A 52 1.20 8.40 -6.77
CA VAL A 52 -0.22 8.45 -7.16
C VAL A 52 -1.10 8.71 -5.94
N VAL A 53 -0.89 8.01 -4.82
CA VAL A 53 -1.66 8.26 -3.59
C VAL A 53 -1.46 9.70 -3.13
N LYS A 54 -0.21 10.19 -3.11
CA LYS A 54 0.11 11.58 -2.74
C LYS A 54 -0.66 12.62 -3.55
N PHE A 55 -0.76 12.44 -4.87
CA PHE A 55 -1.41 13.42 -5.74
C PHE A 55 -2.92 13.24 -5.82
N ALA A 56 -3.42 12.01 -5.78
CA ALA A 56 -4.85 11.72 -5.94
C ALA A 56 -5.63 11.83 -4.62
N ASN A 57 -5.00 11.52 -3.48
CA ASN A 57 -5.64 11.55 -2.17
C ASN A 57 -4.61 11.86 -1.06
N PRO A 58 -4.27 13.15 -0.84
CA PRO A 58 -3.27 13.55 0.16
C PRO A 58 -3.57 13.06 1.58
N GLU A 59 -4.84 13.04 1.99
CA GLU A 59 -5.26 12.51 3.29
C GLU A 59 -4.91 11.02 3.43
N LEU A 60 -5.21 10.22 2.40
CA LEU A 60 -4.89 8.79 2.40
C LEU A 60 -3.37 8.54 2.34
N HIS A 61 -2.61 9.44 1.72
CA HIS A 61 -1.14 9.36 1.69
C HIS A 61 -0.53 9.48 3.09
N ASP A 62 -1.10 10.30 3.96
CA ASP A 62 -0.63 10.45 5.35
C ASP A 62 -0.77 9.15 6.16
N PHE A 63 -1.66 8.25 5.73
CA PHE A 63 -1.84 6.94 6.34
C PHE A 63 -1.09 5.83 5.60
N LEU A 64 -0.44 6.08 4.46
CA LEU A 64 0.26 5.03 3.72
C LEU A 64 1.46 4.50 4.52
N SER A 65 1.34 3.27 5.03
CA SER A 65 2.30 2.71 5.98
C SER A 65 3.29 1.75 5.33
N ALA A 66 2.82 0.90 4.40
CA ALA A 66 3.68 -0.07 3.75
C ALA A 66 3.22 -0.47 2.34
N ILE A 67 4.18 -0.88 1.53
CA ILE A 67 3.98 -1.55 0.24
C ILE A 67 4.82 -2.82 0.25
N ASP A 68 4.16 -3.96 0.25
CA ASP A 68 4.77 -5.28 0.13
C ASP A 68 4.72 -5.74 -1.35
N LEU A 69 5.88 -6.01 -1.92
CA LEU A 69 6.04 -6.41 -3.33
C LEU A 69 6.20 -7.92 -3.53
N GLN A 70 6.13 -8.69 -2.44
CA GLN A 70 6.12 -10.16 -2.42
C GLN A 70 7.16 -10.82 -3.32
N ASN A 71 8.39 -10.30 -3.31
CA ASN A 71 9.54 -10.76 -4.08
C ASN A 71 9.30 -10.81 -5.60
N GLY A 72 8.52 -9.86 -6.14
CA GLY A 72 8.13 -9.81 -7.55
C GLY A 72 6.77 -10.46 -7.84
N GLY A 73 6.11 -11.03 -6.81
CA GLY A 73 4.77 -11.61 -6.87
C GLY A 73 3.67 -10.55 -6.89
N GLU A 74 2.64 -10.68 -6.07
CA GLU A 74 1.58 -9.66 -6.00
C GLU A 74 2.04 -8.41 -5.24
N ILE A 75 1.19 -7.38 -5.23
CA ILE A 75 1.44 -6.14 -4.50
C ILE A 75 0.32 -5.93 -3.49
N SER A 76 0.68 -5.81 -2.23
CA SER A 76 -0.22 -5.44 -1.13
C SER A 76 0.18 -4.07 -0.59
N VAL A 77 -0.81 -3.21 -0.39
CA VAL A 77 -0.64 -1.88 0.19
C VAL A 77 -1.37 -1.83 1.52
N TYR A 78 -0.73 -1.21 2.50
CA TYR A 78 -1.22 -1.09 3.87
C TYR A 78 -1.31 0.37 4.24
N PHE A 79 -2.36 0.70 4.99
CA PHE A 79 -2.54 2.02 5.57
C PHE A 79 -2.67 1.87 7.09
N SER A 80 -2.21 2.87 7.85
CA SER A 80 -2.21 2.84 9.32
C SER A 80 -3.57 3.14 9.94
N ASN A 81 -4.53 3.67 9.17
CA ASN A 81 -5.87 4.00 9.62
C ASN A 81 -6.91 2.90 9.36
N VAL A 82 -6.50 1.77 8.79
CA VAL A 82 -7.36 0.59 8.57
C VAL A 82 -6.57 -0.68 8.86
N GLU A 83 -7.27 -1.75 9.24
CA GLU A 83 -6.63 -3.01 9.68
C GLU A 83 -6.62 -4.10 8.59
N TYR A 84 -6.97 -3.75 7.36
CA TYR A 84 -7.03 -4.69 6.24
C TYR A 84 -6.07 -4.31 5.10
N PRO A 85 -5.52 -5.30 4.36
CA PRO A 85 -4.69 -5.05 3.20
C PRO A 85 -5.51 -4.63 1.97
N ILE A 86 -4.87 -3.86 1.09
CA ILE A 86 -5.36 -3.55 -0.24
C ILE A 86 -4.48 -4.31 -1.24
N VAL A 87 -5.03 -5.37 -1.84
CA VAL A 87 -4.36 -6.19 -2.84
C VAL A 87 -4.52 -5.54 -4.20
N ILE A 88 -3.45 -4.96 -4.71
CA ILE A 88 -3.42 -4.29 -6.03
C ILE A 88 -2.99 -5.29 -7.11
N GLY A 89 -2.03 -6.14 -6.76
CA GLY A 89 -1.37 -7.05 -7.69
C GLY A 89 -0.65 -6.37 -8.84
N ARG A 90 -0.15 -7.17 -9.79
CA ARG A 90 0.67 -6.69 -10.91
C ARG A 90 -0.15 -6.21 -12.10
N GLY A 91 0.45 -5.31 -12.88
CA GLY A 91 -0.12 -4.71 -14.09
C GLY A 91 -1.15 -3.61 -13.80
N ASN A 92 -1.02 -2.49 -14.52
CA ASN A 92 -1.91 -1.32 -14.42
C ASN A 92 -2.03 -0.77 -12.99
N GLU A 93 -0.96 -0.83 -12.19
CA GLU A 93 -0.93 -0.47 -10.77
C GLU A 93 -1.43 0.95 -10.54
N ILE A 94 -1.02 1.90 -11.38
CA ILE A 94 -1.46 3.31 -11.32
C ILE A 94 -2.99 3.41 -11.38
N LYS A 95 -3.61 2.71 -12.33
CA LYS A 95 -5.07 2.74 -12.52
C LYS A 95 -5.80 2.13 -11.32
N LYS A 96 -5.29 1.01 -10.80
CA LYS A 96 -5.87 0.33 -9.65
C LYS A 96 -5.75 1.16 -8.37
N VAL A 97 -4.61 1.81 -8.14
CA VAL A 97 -4.42 2.76 -7.02
C VAL A 97 -5.42 3.91 -7.13
N LEU A 98 -5.60 4.50 -8.32
CA LEU A 98 -6.59 5.56 -8.54
C LEU A 98 -8.01 5.09 -8.23
N TYR A 99 -8.37 3.87 -8.60
CA TYR A 99 -9.67 3.29 -8.25
C TYR A 99 -9.82 3.14 -6.74
N PHE A 100 -8.79 2.69 -6.03
CA PHE A 100 -8.82 2.65 -4.59
C PHE A 100 -8.96 4.03 -3.95
N CYS A 101 -8.20 5.04 -4.41
CA CYS A 101 -8.31 6.41 -3.90
C CYS A 101 -9.74 6.96 -4.02
N ASN A 102 -10.42 6.68 -5.14
CA ASN A 102 -11.81 7.07 -5.35
C ASN A 102 -12.77 6.27 -4.46
N PHE A 103 -12.57 4.96 -4.36
CA PHE A 103 -13.35 4.08 -3.49
C PHE A 103 -13.26 4.50 -2.02
N TRP A 104 -12.05 4.78 -1.54
CA TRP A 104 -11.78 5.26 -0.17
C TRP A 104 -12.61 6.50 0.16
N ASN A 105 -12.68 7.48 -0.74
CA ASN A 105 -13.48 8.68 -0.54
C ASN A 105 -14.98 8.39 -0.34
N SER A 106 -15.47 7.29 -0.91
CA SER A 106 -16.86 6.84 -0.73
C SER A 106 -17.05 5.90 0.47
N LEU A 107 -15.97 5.31 1.00
CA LEU A 107 -16.00 4.32 2.07
C LEU A 107 -15.70 4.94 3.44
N LYS A 108 -14.79 5.92 3.49
CA LYS A 108 -14.32 6.52 4.74
C LYS A 108 -15.49 7.09 5.55
N GLY A 109 -15.50 6.79 6.85
CA GLY A 109 -16.57 7.20 7.77
C GLY A 109 -17.85 6.35 7.70
N LYS A 110 -17.94 5.35 6.82
CA LYS A 110 -19.06 4.39 6.81
C LYS A 110 -18.76 3.21 7.73
N GLU A 111 -19.80 2.69 8.39
CA GLU A 111 -19.68 1.51 9.27
C GLU A 111 -19.15 0.28 8.53
N LEU A 112 -19.46 0.12 7.24
CA LEU A 112 -18.94 -0.96 6.40
C LEU A 112 -17.42 -1.09 6.48
N ASN A 113 -16.71 0.03 6.61
CA ASN A 113 -15.25 0.07 6.69
C ASN A 113 -14.69 -0.76 7.86
N ASN A 114 -15.45 -0.85 8.97
CA ASN A 114 -15.04 -1.57 10.17
C ASN A 114 -15.16 -3.09 10.04
N TYR A 115 -15.84 -3.58 8.99
CA TYR A 115 -16.08 -5.00 8.76
C TYR A 115 -15.25 -5.55 7.60
N LEU A 116 -14.43 -4.73 6.95
CA LEU A 116 -13.62 -5.17 5.82
C LEU A 116 -12.42 -6.00 6.27
N GLU A 117 -12.22 -7.14 5.63
CA GLU A 117 -11.04 -7.99 5.79
C GLU A 117 -9.96 -7.72 4.75
N TYR A 118 -10.36 -7.34 3.54
CA TYR A 118 -9.46 -6.97 2.45
C TYR A 118 -10.21 -6.21 1.35
N VAL A 119 -9.43 -5.49 0.54
CA VAL A 119 -9.89 -4.92 -0.73
C VAL A 119 -9.00 -5.47 -1.85
N ASP A 120 -9.58 -6.09 -2.87
CA ASP A 120 -8.85 -6.69 -4.00
C ASP A 120 -9.21 -6.01 -5.33
N LEU A 121 -8.18 -5.56 -6.03
CA LEU A 121 -8.24 -4.77 -7.27
C LEU A 121 -7.62 -5.49 -8.47
N ARG A 122 -7.29 -6.78 -8.32
CA ARG A 122 -6.60 -7.56 -9.37
C ARG A 122 -7.45 -7.78 -10.62
N TYR A 123 -8.77 -7.71 -10.50
CA TYR A 123 -9.71 -8.20 -11.51
C TYR A 123 -10.40 -7.09 -12.29
N GLY A 124 -9.95 -6.86 -13.52
CA GLY A 124 -10.76 -6.22 -14.58
C GLY A 124 -11.23 -4.77 -14.32
N GLY A 125 -10.71 -4.08 -13.31
CA GLY A 125 -11.18 -2.76 -12.91
C GLY A 125 -12.38 -2.77 -11.96
N HIS A 126 -12.75 -3.93 -11.43
CA HIS A 126 -13.70 -4.07 -10.34
C HIS A 126 -12.97 -4.09 -8.99
N ILE A 127 -13.72 -3.75 -7.93
CA ILE A 127 -13.24 -3.80 -6.55
C ILE A 127 -14.00 -4.92 -5.86
N PHE A 128 -13.26 -5.90 -5.34
CA PHE A 128 -13.80 -6.96 -4.51
C PHE A 128 -13.47 -6.68 -3.06
N ILE A 129 -14.42 -6.91 -2.17
CA ILE A 129 -14.25 -6.70 -0.73
C ILE A 129 -14.54 -7.99 0.01
N GLY A 130 -13.63 -8.37 0.91
CA GLY A 130 -13.90 -9.38 1.93
C GLY A 130 -14.52 -8.71 3.14
N ILE A 131 -15.55 -9.33 3.72
CA ILE A 131 -16.26 -8.80 4.89
C ILE A 131 -16.27 -9.88 5.96
N ASN A 132 -15.86 -9.53 7.18
CA ASN A 132 -16.05 -10.36 8.35
C ASN A 132 -17.38 -9.96 8.98
N GLU A 133 -18.41 -10.78 8.83
CA GLU A 133 -19.67 -10.51 9.51
C GLU A 133 -19.46 -10.67 11.02
N PRO A 134 -19.87 -9.70 11.86
CA PRO A 134 -19.85 -9.90 13.29
C PRO A 134 -20.78 -11.08 13.62
N ASN A 135 -20.22 -12.11 14.29
CA ASN A 135 -20.99 -13.27 14.74
C ASN A 135 -22.24 -12.82 15.52
N GLN A 136 -23.41 -13.00 14.92
CA GLN A 136 -24.72 -12.66 15.52
C GLN A 136 -25.07 -13.57 16.74
N GLU A 137 -24.17 -14.45 17.17
CA GLU A 137 -24.40 -15.40 18.26
C GLU A 137 -24.13 -14.84 19.66
N ALA A 138 -23.50 -13.66 19.79
CA ALA A 138 -23.20 -13.05 21.09
C ALA A 138 -24.39 -12.29 21.72
N GLU A 139 -25.39 -11.89 20.93
CA GLU A 139 -26.52 -11.07 21.43
C GLU A 139 -27.73 -11.88 21.93
N LYS A 140 -27.73 -13.22 21.77
CA LYS A 140 -28.82 -14.08 22.26
C LYS A 140 -28.58 -14.67 23.66
N LYS A 141 -27.53 -14.24 24.37
CA LYS A 141 -27.24 -14.62 25.75
C LYS A 141 -26.97 -13.39 26.61
N SER A 142 -27.98 -12.57 26.82
CA SER A 142 -28.09 -11.65 27.97
C SER A 142 -29.54 -11.58 28.42
#